data_AF-A0A7R9ZYV1-F1
#
_entry.id   AF-A0A7R9ZYV1-F1
#
_cell.length_a   1.000
_cell.length_b   1.000
_cell.length_c   1.000
_cell.angle_alpha   90.00
_cell.angle_beta   90.00
_cell.angle_gamma   90.00
#
_symmetry.space_group_name_H-M   'P 1'
#
loop_
_entity.id
_entity.type
_entity.pdbx_description
1 polymer ?
#
loop_
_entity_poly.entity_id
_entity_poly.type
_entity_poly.pdbx_seq_one_letter_code
_entity_poly.pdbx_strand_id
1 'polypeptide(L)'
;FLLSVQWPASPAPPSPAAKGSPLVRGEVLAQPRTAYQARTGMEAYGAGGAASADLARLETIRQGFRINGMNMRDAMTGKVLWEQNNWDITRDETEAQVPREILKCRQVSREINFSSQEVMQGLRLVQTVFYKGEHLEEWNFSFGFVIPNSTNTWQQTIEAAEEEEMIPAELLSGNIVMDTTFYDGDAMILSQRVRIFYV
;
A
#
# COMPACT_ATOMS: atom_id res chain seq x y z
N PHE A 1 8.33 -13.42 9.68
CA PHE A 1 7.60 -12.40 8.92
C PHE A 1 6.19 -12.19 9.47
N LEU A 2 5.88 -12.61 10.71
CA LEU A 2 4.49 -12.81 11.13
C LEU A 2 4.30 -12.58 12.66
N LEU A 3 5.11 -11.78 13.36
CA LEU A 3 4.72 -10.41 13.78
C LEU A 3 5.82 -9.63 14.52
N SER A 4 5.81 -8.29 14.51
CA SER A 4 5.93 -7.45 15.73
C SER A 4 5.17 -6.14 15.53
N VAL A 5 4.19 -5.83 16.38
CA VAL A 5 3.46 -4.55 16.37
C VAL A 5 3.78 -3.78 17.65
N GLN A 6 4.53 -2.69 17.50
CA GLN A 6 4.42 -1.54 18.41
C GLN A 6 4.10 -0.29 17.59
N TRP A 7 2.91 0.25 17.81
CA TRP A 7 2.50 1.57 17.32
C TRP A 7 3.20 2.66 18.16
N PRO A 8 3.92 3.64 17.57
CA PRO A 8 4.15 4.89 18.26
C PRO A 8 2.84 5.68 18.29
N ALA A 9 2.34 5.99 19.49
CA ALA A 9 1.22 6.91 19.64
C ALA A 9 1.48 8.19 18.84
N SER A 10 0.52 8.59 17.99
CA SER A 10 0.57 9.89 17.32
C SER A 10 0.66 11.00 18.38
N PRO A 11 1.52 12.02 18.19
CA PRO A 11 1.62 13.12 19.14
C PRO A 11 0.28 13.87 19.18
N ALA A 12 -0.25 14.03 20.40
CA ALA A 12 -1.44 14.83 20.63
C ALA A 12 -1.21 16.29 20.17
N PRO A 13 -2.24 16.96 19.62
CA PRO A 13 -2.14 18.37 19.27
C PRO A 13 -1.93 19.22 20.54
N PRO A 14 -1.15 20.31 20.47
CA PRO A 14 -0.91 21.15 21.64
C PRO A 14 -2.20 21.83 22.09
N SER A 15 -2.58 21.58 23.36
CA SER A 15 -3.64 22.31 24.05
C SER A 15 -3.13 23.68 24.52
N PRO A 16 -3.93 24.75 24.47
CA PRO A 16 -3.48 26.11 24.74
C PRO A 16 -3.18 26.31 26.24
N ALA A 17 -1.95 26.73 26.54
CA ALA A 17 -1.54 27.10 27.88
C ALA A 17 -2.25 28.39 28.33
N ALA A 18 -3.03 28.29 29.39
CA ALA A 18 -3.43 29.43 30.21
C ALA A 18 -2.29 29.79 31.18
N LYS A 19 -1.91 31.07 31.26
CA LYS A 19 -1.42 31.74 32.49
C LYS A 19 -1.23 33.26 32.28
N GLY A 20 -1.98 34.04 33.06
CA GLY A 20 -1.49 35.17 33.86
C GLY A 20 -1.07 36.48 33.16
N SER A 21 -1.88 37.52 33.37
CA SER A 21 -1.61 38.97 33.18
C SER A 21 -0.49 39.50 34.13
N PRO A 22 0.04 40.75 34.02
CA PRO A 22 -0.74 42.03 34.12
C PRO A 22 -0.26 43.26 33.29
N LEU A 23 -1.22 44.20 33.09
CA LEU A 23 -1.19 45.70 33.01
C LEU A 23 -0.05 46.40 32.24
N VAL A 24 -0.30 47.34 31.31
CA VAL A 24 -0.65 48.78 31.55
C VAL A 24 -1.31 49.45 30.30
N ARG A 25 -2.16 50.45 30.59
CA ARG A 25 -2.94 51.41 29.75
C ARG A 25 -2.28 52.02 28.50
N GLY A 26 -3.13 52.33 27.50
CA GLY A 26 -2.91 53.45 26.57
C GLY A 26 -3.78 53.46 25.30
N GLU A 27 -4.95 54.12 25.40
CA GLU A 27 -5.65 54.89 24.36
C GLU A 27 -6.35 54.26 23.14
N VAL A 28 -7.48 54.93 22.84
CA VAL A 28 -8.55 54.70 21.88
C VAL A 28 -8.14 55.18 20.50
N LEU A 29 -8.57 54.51 19.42
CA LEU A 29 -9.05 55.15 18.19
C LEU A 29 -9.83 54.14 17.31
N ALA A 30 -10.86 54.65 16.64
CA ALA A 30 -12.00 53.94 16.07
C ALA A 30 -11.75 53.36 14.65
N GLN A 31 -12.45 52.24 14.36
CA GLN A 31 -13.20 51.80 13.14
C GLN A 31 -12.75 52.23 11.71
N PRO A 32 -13.02 51.45 10.63
CA PRO A 32 -14.25 50.66 10.46
C PRO A 32 -14.14 49.26 9.83
N ARG A 33 -15.25 48.55 10.04
CA ARG A 33 -15.69 47.30 9.40
C ARG A 33 -15.81 47.46 7.88
N THR A 34 -15.29 46.49 7.13
CA THR A 34 -15.73 46.21 5.76
C THR A 34 -16.38 44.84 5.69
N ALA A 35 -17.49 44.82 4.95
CA ALA A 35 -18.50 43.78 4.96
C ALA A 35 -18.04 42.47 4.31
N TYR A 36 -18.28 41.35 5.00
CA TYR A 36 -18.36 40.03 4.38
C TYR A 36 -19.68 39.96 3.62
N GLN A 37 -19.65 40.25 2.31
CA GLN A 37 -20.77 39.93 1.43
C GLN A 37 -20.65 38.47 1.04
N ALA A 38 -21.60 37.67 1.53
CA ALA A 38 -21.87 36.34 1.03
C ALA A 38 -22.22 36.43 -0.48
N ARG A 39 -21.37 35.85 -1.32
CA ARG A 39 -21.76 35.42 -2.66
C ARG A 39 -21.90 33.90 -2.63
N THR A 40 -23.11 33.45 -2.34
CA THR A 40 -23.64 32.19 -2.83
C THR A 40 -23.76 32.28 -4.36
N GLY A 41 -23.06 31.42 -5.09
CA GLY A 41 -23.24 31.29 -6.53
C GLY A 41 -22.21 30.41 -7.23
N MET A 42 -22.62 29.18 -7.54
CA MET A 42 -22.17 28.34 -8.67
C MET A 42 -20.70 27.91 -8.73
N GLU A 43 -20.37 26.80 -8.05
CA GLU A 43 -19.27 25.91 -8.45
C GLU A 43 -19.73 24.44 -8.33
N ALA A 44 -20.54 23.98 -9.29
CA ALA A 44 -20.98 22.57 -9.36
C ALA A 44 -20.88 21.98 -10.77
N TYR A 45 -20.03 22.55 -11.64
CA TYR A 45 -19.87 22.09 -13.03
C TYR A 45 -18.47 21.54 -13.39
N GLY A 46 -17.52 21.48 -12.43
CA GLY A 46 -16.15 20.99 -12.69
C GLY A 46 -15.86 19.56 -12.21
N ALA A 47 -16.56 19.07 -11.19
CA ALA A 47 -16.19 17.82 -10.52
C ALA A 47 -16.56 16.55 -11.31
N GLY A 48 -17.64 16.57 -12.09
CA GLY A 48 -18.11 15.40 -12.83
C GLY A 48 -17.24 15.01 -14.03
N GLY A 49 -16.63 16.00 -14.70
CA GLY A 49 -15.77 15.76 -15.88
C GLY A 49 -14.43 15.14 -15.51
N ALA A 50 -13.76 15.66 -14.48
CA ALA A 50 -12.47 15.15 -14.01
C ALA A 50 -12.59 13.71 -13.48
N ALA A 51 -13.59 13.44 -12.63
CA ALA A 51 -13.81 12.09 -12.10
C ALA A 51 -14.09 11.07 -13.22
N SER A 52 -14.80 11.45 -14.28
CA SER A 52 -15.06 10.57 -15.43
C SER A 52 -13.79 10.28 -16.25
N ALA A 53 -12.91 11.26 -16.41
CA ALA A 53 -11.64 11.09 -17.12
C ALA A 53 -10.65 10.22 -16.33
N ASP A 54 -10.61 10.39 -15.01
CA ASP A 54 -9.78 9.57 -14.11
C ASP A 54 -10.25 8.11 -14.12
N LEU A 55 -11.56 7.86 -14.09
CA LEU A 55 -12.11 6.51 -14.22
C LEU A 55 -11.77 5.87 -15.57
N ALA A 56 -11.88 6.62 -16.67
CA ALA A 56 -11.53 6.13 -18.00
C ALA A 56 -10.03 5.79 -18.10
N ARG A 57 -9.15 6.63 -17.53
CA ARG A 57 -7.71 6.39 -17.45
C ARG A 57 -7.38 5.15 -16.61
N LEU A 58 -8.05 4.95 -15.48
CA LEU A 58 -7.82 3.77 -14.64
C LEU A 58 -8.23 2.48 -15.36
N GLU A 59 -9.31 2.53 -16.12
CA GLU A 59 -9.77 1.39 -16.90
C GLU A 59 -8.75 1.01 -18.00
N THR A 60 -8.15 1.98 -18.69
CA THR A 60 -7.08 1.68 -19.66
C THR A 60 -5.82 1.13 -18.98
N ILE A 61 -5.45 1.67 -17.81
CA ILE A 61 -4.35 1.14 -17.00
C ILE A 61 -4.63 -0.33 -16.63
N ARG A 62 -5.83 -0.65 -16.14
CA ARG A 62 -6.23 -2.02 -15.78
C ARG A 62 -6.11 -2.99 -16.94
N GLN A 63 -6.57 -2.59 -18.13
CA GLN A 63 -6.51 -3.42 -19.34
C GLN A 63 -5.06 -3.63 -19.83
N GLY A 64 -4.19 -2.64 -19.64
CA GLY A 64 -2.80 -2.67 -20.08
C GLY A 64 -1.78 -3.21 -19.07
N PHE A 65 -2.16 -3.32 -17.80
CA PHE A 65 -1.29 -3.77 -16.71
C PHE A 65 -1.37 -5.28 -16.50
N ARG A 66 -0.21 -5.93 -16.41
CA ARG A 66 -0.13 -7.37 -16.17
C ARG A 66 1.08 -7.71 -15.31
N ILE A 67 0.93 -8.73 -14.49
CA ILE A 67 2.03 -9.36 -13.76
C ILE A 67 2.48 -10.56 -14.59
N ASN A 68 3.69 -10.51 -15.14
CA ASN A 68 4.21 -11.58 -15.98
C ASN A 68 4.67 -12.77 -15.13
N GLY A 69 5.24 -12.50 -13.95
CA GLY A 69 5.70 -13.53 -13.03
C GLY A 69 6.24 -12.94 -11.74
N MET A 70 6.46 -13.81 -10.75
CA MET A 70 7.02 -13.45 -9.46
C MET A 70 8.00 -14.53 -8.98
N ASN A 71 9.04 -14.13 -8.27
CA ASN A 71 9.91 -15.05 -7.55
C ASN A 71 10.21 -14.56 -6.13
N MET A 72 10.57 -15.50 -5.26
CA MET A 72 11.05 -15.24 -3.90
C MET A 72 12.36 -15.97 -3.67
N ARG A 73 13.32 -15.25 -3.10
CA ARG A 73 14.67 -15.73 -2.79
C ARG A 73 14.99 -15.47 -1.34
N ASP A 74 15.82 -16.32 -0.76
CA ASP A 74 16.55 -15.94 0.45
C ASP A 74 17.47 -14.77 0.12
N ALA A 75 17.28 -13.62 0.76
CA ALA A 75 18.05 -12.42 0.45
C ALA A 75 19.53 -12.54 0.85
N MET A 76 19.87 -13.43 1.78
CA MET A 76 21.24 -13.63 2.24
C MET A 76 22.04 -14.54 1.30
N THR A 77 21.40 -15.57 0.75
CA THR A 77 22.06 -16.59 -0.08
C THR A 77 21.79 -16.45 -1.58
N GLY A 78 20.75 -15.70 -1.95
CA GLY A 78 20.27 -15.57 -3.34
C GLY A 78 19.53 -16.82 -3.87
N LYS A 79 19.39 -17.87 -3.05
CA LYS A 79 18.70 -19.12 -3.42
C LYS A 79 17.24 -18.83 -3.75
N VAL A 80 16.78 -19.25 -4.93
CA VAL A 80 15.35 -19.23 -5.29
C VAL A 80 14.62 -20.27 -4.44
N LEU A 81 13.58 -19.81 -3.75
CA LEU A 81 12.71 -20.66 -2.92
C LEU A 81 11.37 -20.88 -3.59
N TRP A 82 10.88 -19.89 -4.32
CA TRP A 82 9.59 -19.97 -5.00
C TRP A 82 9.61 -19.12 -6.27
N GLU A 83 8.90 -19.58 -7.30
CA GLU A 83 8.73 -18.85 -8.54
C GLU A 83 7.42 -19.26 -9.19
N GLN A 84 6.74 -18.29 -9.79
CA GLN A 84 5.59 -18.52 -10.63
C GLN A 84 5.61 -17.58 -11.83
N ASN A 85 5.47 -18.17 -13.01
CA ASN A 85 5.32 -17.46 -14.27
C ASN A 85 3.85 -17.42 -14.67
N ASN A 86 3.50 -16.48 -15.55
CA ASN A 86 2.15 -16.26 -16.08
C ASN A 86 1.12 -16.08 -14.95
N TRP A 87 1.34 -15.06 -14.12
CA TRP A 87 0.49 -14.80 -12.97
C TRP A 87 -0.92 -14.38 -13.40
N ASP A 88 -1.92 -15.13 -12.95
CA ASP A 88 -3.33 -14.92 -13.31
C ASP A 88 -3.94 -13.85 -12.39
N ILE A 89 -4.22 -12.69 -12.97
CA ILE A 89 -4.86 -11.56 -12.26
C ILE A 89 -6.39 -11.61 -12.23
N THR A 90 -7.00 -12.61 -12.87
CA THR A 90 -8.45 -12.65 -13.09
C THR A 90 -9.21 -13.46 -12.06
N ARG A 91 -8.51 -14.23 -11.23
CA ARG A 91 -9.12 -15.06 -10.18
C ARG A 91 -9.45 -14.25 -8.94
N ASP A 92 -10.60 -14.56 -8.35
CA ASP A 92 -11.02 -14.00 -7.06
C ASP A 92 -10.03 -14.37 -5.95
N GLU A 93 -9.59 -15.63 -5.90
CA GLU A 93 -8.56 -16.12 -4.99
C GLU A 93 -7.63 -17.12 -5.73
N THR A 94 -6.33 -16.94 -5.56
CA THR A 94 -5.28 -17.84 -6.11
C THR A 94 -4.56 -18.55 -4.97
N GLU A 95 -4.17 -19.81 -5.18
CA GLU A 95 -3.33 -20.54 -4.22
C GLU A 95 -1.86 -20.45 -4.61
N ALA A 96 -0.98 -20.26 -3.63
CA ALA A 96 0.46 -20.35 -3.80
C ALA A 96 1.05 -21.42 -2.86
N GLN A 97 1.72 -22.40 -3.46
CA GLN A 97 2.44 -23.46 -2.75
C GLN A 97 3.89 -23.03 -2.55
N VAL A 98 4.25 -22.63 -1.33
CA VAL A 98 5.55 -22.03 -0.99
C VAL A 98 6.33 -22.99 -0.09
N PRO A 99 7.62 -23.28 -0.34
CA PRO A 99 8.37 -24.18 0.52
C PRO A 99 8.49 -23.67 1.96
N ARG A 100 8.31 -24.57 2.95
CA ARG A 100 8.45 -24.24 4.39
C ARG A 100 9.79 -23.60 4.74
N GLU A 101 10.84 -23.88 3.98
CA GLU A 101 12.17 -23.31 4.19
C GLU A 101 12.20 -21.78 4.11
N ILE A 102 11.24 -21.14 3.43
CA ILE A 102 11.13 -19.68 3.38
C ILE A 102 10.94 -19.06 4.77
N LEU A 103 10.28 -19.78 5.69
CA LEU A 103 10.02 -19.30 7.06
C LEU A 103 11.29 -19.24 7.91
N LYS A 104 12.38 -19.85 7.45
CA LYS A 104 13.70 -19.82 8.12
C LYS A 104 14.57 -18.68 7.62
N CYS A 105 14.17 -17.99 6.56
CA CYS A 105 14.92 -16.86 6.02
C CYS A 105 14.80 -15.68 6.97
N ARG A 106 15.93 -15.04 7.30
CA ARG A 106 15.91 -13.75 8.00
C ARG A 106 15.30 -12.64 7.15
N GLN A 107 15.49 -12.72 5.83
CA GLN A 107 14.99 -11.75 4.88
C GLN A 107 14.70 -12.46 3.56
N VAL A 108 13.55 -12.15 2.97
CA VAL A 108 13.13 -12.66 1.65
C VAL A 108 13.18 -11.50 0.66
N SER A 109 13.86 -11.72 -0.45
CA SER A 109 13.81 -10.85 -1.61
C SER A 109 12.71 -11.37 -2.53
N ARG A 110 11.67 -10.56 -2.74
CA ARG A 110 10.61 -10.82 -3.72
C ARG A 110 10.87 -10.00 -4.96
N GLU A 111 10.72 -10.61 -6.11
CA GLU A 111 10.82 -9.96 -7.39
C GLU A 111 9.49 -10.10 -8.15
N ILE A 112 8.94 -8.98 -8.61
CA ILE A 112 7.74 -8.93 -9.44
C ILE A 112 8.16 -8.45 -10.82
N ASN A 113 7.98 -9.30 -11.82
CA ASN A 113 8.11 -8.90 -13.21
C ASN A 113 6.73 -8.53 -13.74
N PHE A 114 6.57 -7.27 -14.14
CA PHE A 114 5.29 -6.74 -14.61
C PHE A 114 5.49 -5.95 -15.88
N SER A 115 4.39 -5.70 -16.57
CA SER A 115 4.40 -4.86 -17.74
C SER A 115 3.20 -3.91 -17.72
N SER A 116 3.38 -2.71 -18.26
CA SER A 116 2.29 -1.72 -18.45
C SER A 116 2.25 -1.22 -19.89
N GLN A 117 1.06 -1.10 -20.48
CA GLN A 117 0.89 -0.37 -21.75
C GLN A 117 0.78 1.13 -21.49
N GLU A 118 0.11 1.50 -20.40
CA GLU A 118 -0.11 2.87 -19.99
C GLU A 118 1.00 3.41 -19.08
N VAL A 119 1.12 4.74 -19.05
CA VAL A 119 1.99 5.45 -18.11
C VAL A 119 1.37 5.48 -16.71
N MET A 120 2.18 5.24 -15.68
CA MET A 120 1.80 5.41 -14.28
C MET A 120 2.72 6.44 -13.62
N GLN A 121 2.15 7.30 -12.79
CA GLN A 121 2.89 8.36 -12.12
C GLN A 121 3.53 7.87 -10.81
N GLY A 122 2.89 6.90 -10.15
CA GLY A 122 3.36 6.36 -8.88
C GLY A 122 2.81 4.97 -8.63
N LEU A 123 3.31 3.97 -9.35
CA LEU A 123 2.99 2.58 -9.07
C LEU A 123 3.44 2.23 -7.65
N ARG A 124 2.50 1.76 -6.84
CA ARG A 124 2.75 1.24 -5.50
C ARG A 124 1.89 0.01 -5.21
N LEU A 125 2.27 -0.73 -4.18
CA LEU A 125 1.65 -1.97 -3.75
C LEU A 125 1.43 -1.90 -2.24
N VAL A 126 0.22 -2.22 -1.80
CA VAL A 126 -0.10 -2.48 -0.39
C VAL A 126 -0.49 -3.94 -0.27
N GLN A 127 0.15 -4.67 0.63
CA GLN A 127 -0.14 -6.07 0.88
C GLN A 127 -0.54 -6.24 2.33
N THR A 128 -1.77 -6.69 2.56
CA THR A 128 -2.30 -6.99 3.88
C THR A 128 -2.31 -8.49 4.08
N VAL A 129 -1.70 -8.96 5.16
CA VAL A 129 -1.58 -10.36 5.52
C VAL A 129 -2.61 -10.68 6.60
N PHE A 130 -3.43 -11.69 6.35
CA PHE A 130 -4.44 -12.19 7.28
C PHE A 130 -4.08 -13.59 7.76
N TYR A 131 -4.20 -13.83 9.05
CA TYR A 131 -4.14 -15.16 9.65
C TYR A 131 -5.51 -15.53 10.22
N LYS A 132 -6.15 -16.55 9.64
CA LYS A 132 -7.51 -16.99 10.03
C LYS A 132 -8.55 -15.85 10.03
N GLY A 133 -8.39 -14.89 9.12
CA GLY A 133 -9.27 -13.73 8.97
C GLY A 133 -8.90 -12.51 9.81
N GLU A 134 -7.97 -12.66 10.77
CA GLU A 134 -7.46 -11.55 11.56
C GLU A 134 -6.31 -10.85 10.84
N HIS A 135 -6.30 -9.52 10.85
CA HIS A 135 -5.21 -8.73 10.30
C HIS A 135 -3.93 -9.01 11.10
N LEU A 136 -2.87 -9.42 10.39
CA LEU A 136 -1.59 -9.75 10.98
C LEU A 136 -0.55 -8.66 10.69
N GLU A 137 -0.27 -8.42 9.42
CA GLU A 137 0.73 -7.43 8.98
C GLU A 137 0.25 -6.67 7.74
N GLU A 138 0.81 -5.48 7.53
CA GLU A 138 0.64 -4.72 6.31
C GLU A 138 2.01 -4.25 5.80
N TRP A 139 2.26 -4.46 4.51
CA TRP A 139 3.47 -4.01 3.85
C TRP A 139 3.14 -3.03 2.73
N ASN A 140 3.92 -1.95 2.64
CA ASN A 140 3.75 -0.92 1.63
C ASN A 140 5.05 -0.74 0.85
N PHE A 141 4.96 -0.88 -0.47
CA PHE A 141 6.10 -0.75 -1.37
C PHE A 141 5.79 0.23 -2.49
N SER A 142 6.73 1.11 -2.82
CA SER A 142 6.62 2.05 -3.94
C SER A 142 7.62 1.70 -5.03
N PHE A 143 7.14 1.53 -6.27
CA PHE A 143 7.98 1.42 -7.46
C PHE A 143 8.24 2.80 -8.07
N GLY A 144 7.19 3.62 -8.16
CA GLY A 144 7.26 4.97 -8.72
C GLY A 144 6.80 5.02 -10.19
N PHE A 145 7.46 5.86 -10.98
CA PHE A 145 7.06 6.12 -12.36
C PHE A 145 7.22 4.89 -13.26
N VAL A 146 6.22 4.61 -14.10
CA VAL A 146 6.23 3.51 -15.07
C VAL A 146 6.13 4.08 -16.49
N ILE A 147 7.12 3.75 -17.31
CA ILE A 147 7.16 4.10 -18.73
C ILE A 147 6.05 3.33 -19.47
N PRO A 148 5.29 3.96 -20.39
CA PRO A 148 4.30 3.25 -21.19
C PRO A 148 4.96 2.19 -22.08
N ASN A 149 4.23 1.10 -22.36
CA ASN A 149 4.72 -0.06 -23.12
C ASN A 149 6.04 -0.66 -22.60
N SER A 150 6.24 -0.63 -21.28
CA SER A 150 7.44 -1.18 -20.65
C SER A 150 7.17 -2.53 -19.96
N THR A 151 8.26 -3.27 -19.76
CA THR A 151 8.34 -4.44 -18.88
C THR A 151 9.43 -4.13 -17.86
N ASN A 152 9.10 -4.30 -16.59
CA ASN A 152 9.98 -3.94 -15.48
C ASN A 152 10.11 -5.11 -14.51
N THR A 153 11.22 -5.12 -13.80
CA THR A 153 11.49 -6.03 -12.70
C THR A 153 11.58 -5.20 -11.42
N TRP A 154 10.70 -5.49 -10.46
CA TRP A 154 10.62 -4.79 -9.19
C TRP A 154 11.02 -5.70 -8.04
N GLN A 155 12.14 -5.39 -7.40
CA GLN A 155 12.62 -6.09 -6.22
C GLN A 155 12.11 -5.41 -4.94
N GLN A 156 11.64 -6.23 -4.02
CA GLN A 156 11.09 -5.86 -2.71
C GLN A 156 11.75 -6.74 -1.66
N THR A 157 12.05 -6.15 -0.51
CA THR A 157 12.69 -6.85 0.59
C THR A 157 11.71 -6.94 1.75
N ILE A 158 11.52 -8.15 2.27
CA ILE A 158 10.62 -8.44 3.38
C ILE A 158 11.46 -9.04 4.51
N GLU A 159 11.35 -8.48 5.70
CA GLU A 159 12.13 -8.91 6.86
C GLU A 159 11.33 -9.85 7.75
N ALA A 160 12.00 -10.85 8.30
CA ALA A 160 11.38 -11.74 9.26
C ALA A 160 11.07 -10.99 10.56
N ALA A 161 10.08 -11.52 11.26
CA ALA A 161 9.81 -11.13 12.64
C ALA A 161 10.82 -11.87 13.52
N GLU A 162 10.96 -11.45 14.77
CA GLU A 162 11.80 -12.17 15.72
C GLU A 162 11.28 -13.60 15.95
N GLU A 163 12.17 -14.53 16.29
CA GLU A 163 11.87 -15.97 16.32
C GLU A 163 10.75 -16.30 17.32
N GLU A 164 10.68 -15.59 18.43
CA GLU A 164 9.66 -15.75 19.47
C GLU A 164 8.25 -15.35 19.00
N GLU A 165 8.14 -14.54 17.94
CA GLU A 165 6.89 -14.04 17.38
C GLU A 165 6.45 -14.87 16.15
N MET A 166 7.22 -15.90 15.78
CA MET A 166 6.94 -16.73 14.61
C MET A 166 5.93 -17.85 14.90
N ILE A 167 4.82 -17.83 14.17
CA ILE A 167 3.83 -18.91 14.19
C ILE A 167 4.39 -20.13 13.42
N PRO A 168 4.24 -21.37 13.93
CA PRO A 168 4.68 -22.58 13.23
C PRO A 168 4.06 -22.77 11.84
N ALA A 169 4.84 -23.31 10.90
CA ALA A 169 4.43 -23.52 9.51
C ALA A 169 3.13 -24.33 9.38
N GLU A 170 2.94 -25.34 10.24
CA GLU A 170 1.76 -26.21 10.27
C GLU A 170 0.49 -25.44 10.62
N LEU A 171 0.61 -24.39 11.43
CA LEU A 171 -0.51 -23.53 11.78
C LEU A 171 -0.77 -22.48 10.70
N LEU A 172 0.25 -22.04 9.98
CA LEU A 172 0.17 -21.03 8.93
C LEU A 172 -0.38 -21.56 7.61
N SER A 173 0.00 -22.78 7.22
CA SER A 173 -0.34 -23.37 5.92
C SER A 173 -1.86 -23.42 5.71
N GLY A 174 -2.34 -22.81 4.63
CA GLY A 174 -3.76 -22.69 4.27
C GLY A 174 -4.55 -21.64 5.06
N ASN A 175 -3.98 -21.13 6.16
CA ASN A 175 -4.62 -20.15 7.04
C ASN A 175 -4.13 -18.71 6.80
N ILE A 176 -3.04 -18.54 6.05
CA ILE A 176 -2.56 -17.24 5.60
C ILE A 176 -3.22 -16.87 4.29
N VAL A 177 -3.78 -15.65 4.25
CA VAL A 177 -4.30 -15.04 3.04
C VAL A 177 -3.69 -13.64 2.89
N MET A 178 -3.19 -13.32 1.71
CA MET A 178 -2.63 -12.02 1.39
C MET A 178 -3.55 -11.29 0.41
N ASP A 179 -4.02 -10.11 0.79
CA ASP A 179 -4.68 -9.18 -0.13
C ASP A 179 -3.63 -8.20 -0.65
N THR A 180 -3.38 -8.23 -1.96
CA THR A 180 -2.37 -7.42 -2.63
C THR A 180 -3.06 -6.43 -3.54
N THR A 181 -2.93 -5.14 -3.24
CA THR A 181 -3.58 -4.08 -4.01
C THR A 181 -2.54 -3.17 -4.65
N PHE A 182 -2.64 -3.02 -5.97
CA PHE A 182 -1.80 -2.14 -6.78
C PHE A 182 -2.50 -0.81 -7.00
N TYR A 183 -1.74 0.27 -6.92
CA TYR A 183 -2.23 1.64 -7.10
C TYR A 183 -1.34 2.41 -8.05
N ASP A 184 -1.92 3.41 -8.72
CA ASP A 184 -1.19 4.54 -9.30
C ASP A 184 -1.52 5.79 -8.47
N GLY A 185 -0.58 6.24 -7.63
CA GLY A 185 -0.87 7.23 -6.60
C GLY A 185 -1.91 6.70 -5.62
N ASP A 186 -3.07 7.35 -5.50
CA ASP A 186 -4.17 6.91 -4.63
C ASP A 186 -5.23 6.09 -5.35
N ALA A 187 -5.11 5.94 -6.67
CA ALA A 187 -6.10 5.28 -7.48
C ALA A 187 -5.82 3.77 -7.57
N MET A 188 -6.77 2.96 -7.10
CA MET A 188 -6.66 1.50 -7.13
C MET A 188 -6.74 0.97 -8.57
N ILE A 189 -5.67 0.30 -8.99
CA ILE A 189 -5.61 -0.41 -10.27
C ILE A 189 -6.30 -1.76 -10.11
N LEU A 190 -5.76 -2.66 -9.29
CA LEU A 190 -6.34 -3.99 -9.08
C LEU A 190 -6.03 -4.49 -7.67
N SER A 191 -6.83 -5.45 -7.22
CA SER A 191 -6.60 -6.16 -5.97
C SER A 191 -6.67 -7.66 -6.22
N GLN A 192 -5.81 -8.43 -5.55
CA GLN A 192 -5.77 -9.88 -5.65
C GLN A 192 -5.65 -10.51 -4.28
N ARG A 193 -6.40 -11.59 -4.08
CA ARG A 193 -6.33 -12.42 -2.89
C ARG A 193 -5.54 -13.68 -3.17
N VAL A 194 -4.57 -13.99 -2.32
CA VAL A 194 -3.72 -15.17 -2.45
C VAL A 194 -3.69 -15.96 -1.16
N ARG A 195 -4.12 -17.22 -1.21
CA ARG A 195 -3.99 -18.16 -0.09
C ARG A 195 -2.65 -18.88 -0.15
N ILE A 196 -1.92 -18.85 0.96
CA ILE A 196 -0.58 -19.42 1.04
C ILE A 196 -0.63 -20.81 1.69
N PHE A 197 -0.04 -21.79 1.03
CA PHE A 197 0.20 -23.12 1.57
C PHE A 197 1.69 -23.34 1.69
N TYR A 198 2.15 -23.63 2.91
CA TYR A 198 3.54 -24.02 3.17
C TYR A 198 3.69 -25.53 2.96
N VAL A 199 4.47 -25.92 1.95
CA VAL A 199 4.72 -27.32 1.57
C VAL A 199 6.09 -27.81 2.01
#